data_AF-A0A1Q6LJR1-F1
#
_entry.id   AF-A0A1Q6LJR1-F1
#
_cell.length_a   1.000
_cell.length_b   1.000
_cell.length_c   1.000
_cell.angle_alpha   90.00
_cell.angle_beta   90.00
_cell.angle_gamma   90.00
#
_symmetry.space_group_name_H-M   'P 1'
#
loop_
_entity.id
_entity.type
_entity.pdbx_description
1 polymer ?
#
loop_
_entity_poly.entity_id
_entity_poly.type
_entity_poly.pdbx_seq_one_letter_code
_entity_poly.pdbx_strand_id
1 'polypeptide(L)'
;MYKVDLNSDLGESFGAYTIGSDDRVLALVSSANVACGFHAGDPSVMGATVAACRAQGVAVGAHPGFPDLVGFGRRQLAVTPDQAYGDVLYQIGALAGFCRTNGALLQHVKGHF
;
A
#
# COMPACT_ATOMS: atom_id res chain seq x y z
N MET A 1 18.13 12.36 21.80
CA MET A 1 17.13 12.94 20.89
C MET A 1 16.11 11.85 20.58
N TYR A 2 14.82 12.09 20.74
CA TYR A 2 13.78 11.10 20.44
C TYR A 2 13.50 11.05 18.93
N LYS A 3 13.20 9.86 18.40
CA LYS A 3 12.85 9.65 16.99
C LYS A 3 11.60 8.76 16.93
N VAL A 4 10.68 9.08 16.03
CA VAL A 4 9.44 8.33 15.79
C VAL A 4 9.18 8.24 14.28
N ASP A 5 8.55 7.15 13.85
CA ASP A 5 8.03 7.01 12.49
C ASP A 5 6.62 7.59 12.39
N LEU A 6 6.35 8.34 11.33
CA LEU A 6 5.01 8.75 10.94
C LEU A 6 4.66 8.02 9.65
N ASN A 7 3.55 7.28 9.65
CA ASN A 7 3.06 6.57 8.48
C ASN A 7 1.67 7.05 8.06
N SER A 8 1.36 6.86 6.77
CA SER A 8 0.02 7.06 6.23
C SER A 8 -0.29 6.02 5.16
N ASP A 9 -1.58 5.76 4.96
CA ASP A 9 -2.10 4.84 3.95
C ASP A 9 -2.25 5.63 2.65
N LEU A 10 -1.53 5.20 1.61
CA LEU A 10 -1.37 5.90 0.33
C LEU A 10 -1.58 4.92 -0.83
N GLY A 11 -1.66 5.45 -2.06
CA GLY A 11 -1.87 4.64 -3.25
C GLY A 11 -3.25 3.98 -3.27
N GLU A 12 -4.24 4.57 -2.60
CA GLU A 12 -5.60 4.03 -2.51
C GLU A 12 -6.53 4.49 -3.65
N SER A 13 -6.00 5.26 -4.61
CA SER A 13 -6.71 5.54 -5.86
C SER A 13 -6.94 4.25 -6.66
N PHE A 14 -7.93 4.24 -7.57
CA PHE A 14 -8.23 3.07 -8.39
C PHE A 14 -8.85 3.46 -9.73
N GLY A 15 -8.22 3.07 -10.84
CA GLY A 15 -8.64 3.41 -12.19
C GLY A 15 -8.77 4.92 -12.36
N ALA A 16 -9.98 5.37 -12.71
CA ALA A 16 -10.28 6.80 -12.87
C ALA A 16 -10.56 7.53 -11.55
N TYR A 17 -10.65 6.82 -10.43
CA TYR A 17 -10.99 7.41 -9.13
C TYR A 17 -9.73 7.85 -8.39
N THR A 18 -9.62 9.14 -8.11
CA THR A 18 -8.60 9.70 -7.23
C THR A 18 -9.10 9.74 -5.79
N ILE A 19 -8.34 9.14 -4.88
CA ILE A 19 -8.61 9.10 -3.44
C ILE A 19 -7.41 9.70 -2.71
N GLY A 20 -7.69 10.51 -1.69
CA GLY A 20 -6.67 11.07 -0.81
C GLY A 20 -5.98 12.30 -1.38
N SER A 21 -4.79 12.58 -0.86
CA SER A 21 -3.94 13.72 -1.24
C SER A 21 -2.48 13.31 -1.09
N ASP A 22 -2.13 12.20 -1.73
CA ASP A 22 -0.87 11.48 -1.53
C ASP A 22 0.34 12.40 -1.61
N ASP A 23 0.44 13.26 -2.62
CA ASP A 23 1.57 14.17 -2.80
C ASP A 23 1.81 15.10 -1.59
N ARG A 24 0.72 15.55 -0.95
CA ARG A 24 0.79 16.44 0.22
C ARG A 24 1.17 15.69 1.47
N VAL A 25 0.64 14.47 1.65
CA VAL A 25 0.91 13.64 2.82
C VAL A 25 2.31 13.04 2.76
N LEU A 26 2.76 12.66 1.57
CA LEU A 26 4.07 12.04 1.35
C LEU A 26 5.21 12.95 1.79
N ALA A 27 5.04 14.27 1.67
CA ALA A 27 6.00 15.27 2.14
C ALA A 27 6.11 15.36 3.68
N LEU A 28 5.22 14.70 4.43
CA LEU A 28 5.09 14.81 5.90
C LEU A 28 5.40 13.51 6.63
N VAL A 29 5.41 12.36 5.95
CA VAL A 29 5.55 11.03 6.55
C VAL A 29 6.93 10.44 6.30
N SER A 30 7.37 9.53 7.17
CA SER A 30 8.59 8.74 7.00
C SER A 30 8.33 7.39 6.34
N SER A 31 7.10 6.87 6.42
CA SER A 31 6.70 5.60 5.83
C SER A 31 5.33 5.71 5.14
N ALA A 32 5.13 4.95 4.06
CA ALA A 32 3.87 4.85 3.33
C ALA A 32 3.39 3.40 3.31
N ASN A 33 2.11 3.19 3.63
CA ASN A 33 1.45 1.89 3.48
C ASN A 33 0.71 1.93 2.14
N VAL A 34 1.25 1.27 1.12
CA VAL A 34 0.74 1.34 -0.26
C VAL A 34 -0.28 0.22 -0.49
N ALA A 35 -1.48 0.56 -0.96
CA ALA A 35 -2.51 -0.42 -1.29
C ALA A 35 -2.09 -1.37 -2.42
N CYS A 36 -2.60 -2.60 -2.38
CA CYS A 36 -2.06 -3.72 -3.17
C CYS A 36 -3.05 -4.33 -4.17
N GLY A 37 -4.12 -3.63 -4.55
CA GLY A 37 -5.03 -4.08 -5.61
C GLY A 37 -6.35 -4.70 -5.15
N PHE A 38 -6.49 -5.01 -3.87
CA PHE A 38 -7.66 -5.74 -3.36
C PHE A 38 -8.73 -4.80 -2.80
N HIS A 39 -8.37 -3.99 -1.80
CA HIS A 39 -9.28 -2.99 -1.24
C HIS A 39 -9.24 -1.66 -2.00
N ALA A 40 -8.08 -1.35 -2.56
CA ALA A 40 -7.75 -0.14 -3.29
C ALA A 40 -6.41 -0.31 -4.04
N GLY A 41 -6.00 0.69 -4.80
CA GLY A 41 -4.79 0.64 -5.62
C GLY A 41 -4.99 -0.19 -6.88
N ASP A 42 -4.32 0.19 -7.95
CA ASP A 42 -4.19 -0.61 -9.17
C ASP A 42 -2.73 -0.61 -9.63
N PRO A 43 -2.33 -1.42 -10.62
CA PRO A 43 -0.92 -1.51 -11.05
C PRO A 43 -0.28 -0.14 -11.38
N SER A 44 -1.03 0.78 -11.97
CA SER A 44 -0.54 2.10 -12.33
C SER A 44 -0.36 2.97 -11.09
N VAL A 45 -1.34 2.96 -10.19
CA VAL A 45 -1.29 3.67 -8.91
C VAL A 45 -0.14 3.15 -8.05
N MET A 46 0.00 1.83 -7.90
CA MET A 46 1.09 1.20 -7.14
C MET A 46 2.46 1.64 -7.68
N GLY A 47 2.67 1.56 -8.99
CA GLY A 47 3.91 1.99 -9.63
C GLY A 47 4.23 3.46 -9.37
N ALA A 48 3.23 4.33 -9.54
CA ALA A 48 3.38 5.77 -9.31
C ALA A 48 3.67 6.10 -7.84
N THR A 49 2.92 5.52 -6.90
CA THR A 49 3.10 5.75 -5.46
C THR A 49 4.49 5.27 -5.00
N VAL A 50 4.95 4.10 -5.44
CA VAL A 50 6.30 3.61 -5.11
C VAL A 50 7.38 4.51 -5.68
N ALA A 51 7.24 4.97 -6.93
CA ALA A 51 8.19 5.90 -7.53
C ALA A 51 8.26 7.23 -6.76
N ALA A 52 7.11 7.77 -6.36
CA ALA A 52 7.02 8.98 -5.55
C ALA A 52 7.68 8.80 -4.17
N CYS A 53 7.41 7.68 -3.48
CA CYS A 53 8.04 7.37 -2.20
C CYS A 53 9.56 7.32 -2.35
N ARG A 54 10.06 6.65 -3.39
CA ARG A 54 11.50 6.56 -3.67
C ARG A 54 12.12 7.94 -3.90
N ALA A 55 11.47 8.79 -4.68
CA ALA A 55 11.95 10.14 -4.98
C ALA A 55 12.04 11.02 -3.72
N GLN A 56 11.14 10.84 -2.76
CA GLN A 56 11.10 11.61 -1.52
C GLN A 56 11.84 10.95 -0.34
N GLY A 57 12.39 9.75 -0.53
CA GLY A 57 13.08 9.01 0.54
C GLY A 57 12.14 8.45 1.61
N VAL A 58 10.86 8.29 1.29
CA VAL A 58 9.85 7.69 2.17
C VAL A 58 9.90 6.17 2.05
N ALA A 59 9.86 5.48 3.19
CA ALA A 59 9.89 4.02 3.21
C ALA A 59 8.57 3.43 2.69
N VAL A 60 8.65 2.37 1.89
CA VAL A 60 7.47 1.72 1.30
C VAL A 60 7.12 0.46 2.10
N GLY A 61 5.86 0.32 2.49
CA GLY A 61 5.31 -0.91 3.04
C GLY A 61 4.05 -1.36 2.31
N ALA A 62 3.78 -2.65 2.34
CA ALA A 62 2.57 -3.22 1.77
C ALA A 62 1.37 -2.96 2.69
N HIS A 63 0.25 -2.55 2.11
CA HIS A 63 -1.02 -2.38 2.79
C HIS A 63 -2.06 -3.39 2.29
N PRO A 64 -1.89 -4.70 2.60
CA PRO A 64 -2.80 -5.71 2.13
C PRO A 64 -4.18 -5.57 2.80
N GLY A 65 -5.23 -5.72 2.00
CA GLY A 65 -6.62 -5.68 2.43
C GLY A 65 -7.39 -6.93 2.00
N PHE A 66 -8.64 -7.03 2.46
CA PHE A 66 -9.58 -8.01 1.94
C PHE A 66 -9.86 -7.79 0.44
N PRO A 67 -10.17 -8.84 -0.33
CA PRO A 67 -10.58 -8.74 -1.74
C PRO A 67 -11.99 -8.15 -1.86
N ASP A 68 -12.13 -6.89 -1.45
CA ASP A 68 -13.38 -6.15 -1.35
C ASP A 68 -13.19 -4.70 -1.79
N LEU A 69 -13.04 -4.51 -3.10
CA LEU A 69 -12.83 -3.18 -3.68
C LEU A 69 -14.02 -2.25 -3.42
N VAL A 70 -15.25 -2.74 -3.60
CA VAL A 70 -16.47 -1.91 -3.44
C VAL A 70 -16.67 -1.49 -1.99
N GLY A 71 -16.36 -2.37 -1.03
CA GLY A 71 -16.38 -2.04 0.39
C GLY A 71 -15.09 -1.39 0.91
N PHE A 72 -14.14 -1.10 0.01
CA PHE A 72 -12.82 -0.55 0.34
C PHE A 72 -12.08 -1.36 1.41
N GLY A 73 -12.28 -2.69 1.45
CA GLY A 73 -11.69 -3.57 2.46
C GLY A 73 -12.16 -3.33 3.90
N ARG A 74 -13.20 -2.51 4.11
CA ARG A 74 -13.72 -2.14 5.45
C ARG A 74 -14.83 -3.04 5.96
N ARG A 75 -15.19 -4.09 5.21
CA ARG A 75 -16.18 -5.08 5.62
C ARG A 75 -15.48 -6.33 6.11
N GLN A 76 -15.94 -6.85 7.25
CA GLN A 76 -15.49 -8.14 7.74
C GLN A 76 -15.85 -9.22 6.73
N LEU A 77 -14.85 -9.96 6.24
CA LEU A 77 -15.06 -11.18 5.46
C LEU A 77 -14.73 -12.40 6.31
N ALA A 78 -15.53 -13.45 6.18
CA ALA A 78 -15.19 -14.74 6.73
C ALA A 78 -14.13 -15.39 5.83
N VAL A 79 -12.86 -15.24 6.22
CA VAL A 79 -11.71 -15.87 5.54
C VAL A 79 -11.07 -16.91 6.46
N THR A 80 -10.62 -18.02 5.86
CA THR A 80 -9.80 -18.99 6.56
C THR A 80 -8.36 -18.48 6.70
N PRO A 81 -7.55 -19.01 7.64
CA PRO A 81 -6.14 -18.66 7.74
C PRO A 81 -5.35 -18.87 6.44
N ASP A 82 -5.64 -19.95 5.69
CA ASP A 82 -4.96 -20.24 4.42
C ASP A 82 -5.32 -19.23 3.33
N GLN A 83 -6.58 -18.78 3.27
CA GLN A 83 -7.01 -17.71 2.36
C GLN A 83 -6.31 -16.40 2.72
N ALA A 84 -6.31 -16.01 4.00
CA ALA A 84 -5.63 -14.81 4.47
C ALA A 84 -4.13 -14.85 4.15
N TYR A 85 -3.47 -16.00 4.34
CA TYR A 85 -2.07 -16.18 3.98
C TYR A 85 -1.83 -15.97 2.48
N GLY A 86 -2.62 -16.62 1.63
CA GLY A 86 -2.52 -16.50 0.18
C GLY A 86 -2.74 -15.07 -0.32
N ASP A 87 -3.78 -14.40 0.19
CA ASP A 87 -4.14 -13.03 -0.18
C ASP A 87 -3.05 -12.03 0.24
N VAL A 88 -2.50 -12.17 1.45
CA VAL A 88 -1.40 -11.33 1.95
C VAL A 88 -0.13 -11.58 1.14
N LEU A 89 0.22 -12.84 0.87
CA LEU A 89 1.41 -13.20 0.08
C LEU A 89 1.32 -12.63 -1.35
N TYR A 90 0.15 -12.77 -1.99
CA TYR A 90 -0.09 -12.22 -3.33
C TYR A 90 0.11 -10.71 -3.36
N GLN A 91 -0.53 -9.99 -2.43
CA GLN A 91 -0.47 -8.54 -2.36
C GLN A 91 0.94 -8.01 -2.07
N ILE A 92 1.69 -8.66 -1.16
CA ILE A 92 3.10 -8.35 -0.90
C ILE A 92 3.94 -8.59 -2.16
N GLY A 93 3.74 -9.73 -2.84
CA GLY A 93 4.46 -10.08 -4.05
C GLY A 93 4.23 -9.07 -5.19
N ALA A 94 2.99 -8.62 -5.35
CA ALA A 94 2.61 -7.59 -6.32
C ALA A 94 3.37 -6.28 -6.07
N LEU A 95 3.29 -5.74 -4.84
CA LEU A 95 3.99 -4.48 -4.51
C LEU A 95 5.51 -4.63 -4.57
N ALA A 96 6.05 -5.78 -4.14
CA ALA A 96 7.48 -6.07 -4.22
C ALA A 96 8.00 -6.04 -5.67
N GLY A 97 7.16 -6.37 -6.66
CA GLY A 97 7.47 -6.17 -8.08
C GLY A 97 7.80 -4.71 -8.39
N PHE A 98 6.89 -3.79 -8.04
CA PHE A 98 7.06 -2.35 -8.26
C PHE A 98 8.21 -1.75 -7.45
N CYS A 99 8.43 -2.22 -6.22
CA CYS A 99 9.59 -1.80 -5.43
C CYS A 99 10.91 -2.13 -6.14
N ARG A 100 11.05 -3.37 -6.66
CA ARG A 100 12.25 -3.82 -7.37
C ARG A 100 12.52 -2.99 -8.61
N THR A 101 11.51 -2.71 -9.43
CA THR A 101 11.69 -1.93 -10.67
C THR A 101 12.03 -0.47 -10.42
N ASN A 102 11.65 0.08 -9.26
CA ASN A 102 11.95 1.46 -8.86
C ASN A 102 13.19 1.60 -7.96
N GLY A 103 13.89 0.49 -7.66
CA GLY A 103 15.02 0.51 -6.73
C GLY A 103 14.64 0.91 -5.31
N ALA A 104 13.40 0.66 -4.91
CA ALA A 104 12.90 0.85 -3.55
C ALA A 104 12.98 -0.46 -2.75
N LEU A 105 13.18 -0.35 -1.45
CA LEU A 105 13.08 -1.47 -0.51
C LEU A 105 11.65 -1.56 0.03
N LEU A 106 11.06 -2.75 0.01
CA LEU A 106 9.83 -3.02 0.76
C LEU A 106 10.21 -3.24 2.24
N GLN A 107 9.85 -2.29 3.10
CA GLN A 107 10.31 -2.21 4.49
C GLN A 107 9.40 -2.98 5.46
N HIS A 108 8.09 -2.84 5.31
CA HIS A 108 7.11 -3.32 6.29
C HIS A 108 5.80 -3.77 5.65
N VAL A 109 4.92 -4.34 6.48
CA VAL A 109 3.55 -4.72 6.12
C VAL A 109 2.62 -4.21 7.23
N LYS A 110 1.51 -3.58 6.85
CA LYS A 110 0.43 -3.15 7.75
C LYS A 110 -0.90 -3.60 7.14
N GLY A 111 -1.67 -4.44 7.81
CA GLY A 111 -3.01 -4.80 7.32
C GLY A 111 -3.93 -3.59 7.21
N HIS A 112 -4.77 -3.56 6.16
CA HIS A 112 -5.84 -2.55 6.00
C HIS A 112 -7.09 -2.87 6.81
N PHE A 113 -7.38 -4.17 6.93
CA PHE A 113 -8.56 -4.74 7.57
C PHE A 113 -8.71 -4.39 9.05
#